data_AF-A0A8X7MI00-F1
#
_entry.id   AF-A0A8X7MI00-F1
#
_cell.length_a   1.000
_cell.length_b   1.000
_cell.length_c   1.000
_cell.angle_alpha   90.00
_cell.angle_beta   90.00
_cell.angle_gamma   90.00
#
_symmetry.space_group_name_H-M   'P 1'
#
loop_
_entity.id
_entity.type
_entity.pdbx_description
1 polymer ?
#
loop_
_entity_poly.entity_id
_entity_poly.type
_entity_poly.pdbx_seq_one_letter_code
_entity_poly.pdbx_strand_id
1 'polypeptide(L)'
;MAELDPVQALLWHLSLNSVPSLDSASTSLFSYKVRAGSGWRMTPLSKVTMLNTFADALRMAGRPSFFGHSFRIGAATYYWHAGATVEEIKLLGGWASDSFRVYLRDPVLGLAPLQRRLGPSSPPPAS
;
A
#
# COMPACT_ATOMS: atom_id res chain seq x y z
N MET A 1 2.01 17.58 5.92
CA MET A 1 1.95 16.46 4.96
C MET A 1 1.21 15.28 5.61
N ALA A 2 -0.03 15.49 6.07
CA ALA A 2 -0.76 14.58 6.97
C ALA A 2 -1.88 13.77 6.29
N GLU A 3 -2.16 14.03 5.01
CA GLU A 3 -3.34 13.50 4.31
C GLU A 3 -3.19 12.04 3.84
N LEU A 4 -1.96 11.49 3.85
CA LEU A 4 -1.65 10.13 3.37
C LEU A 4 -0.96 9.24 4.41
N ASP A 5 -1.02 9.60 5.69
CA ASP A 5 -0.46 8.76 6.77
C ASP A 5 -1.37 7.54 7.00
N PRO A 6 -0.90 6.30 6.74
CA PRO A 6 -1.70 5.10 6.93
C PRO A 6 -2.07 4.85 8.40
N VAL A 7 -1.26 5.31 9.36
CA VAL A 7 -1.56 5.18 10.78
C VAL A 7 -2.72 6.11 11.14
N GLN A 8 -2.64 7.37 10.72
CA GLN A 8 -3.73 8.33 10.94
C GLN A 8 -5.02 7.90 10.24
N ALA A 9 -4.95 7.34 9.03
CA ALA A 9 -6.10 6.81 8.32
C ALA A 9 -6.74 5.62 9.06
N LEU A 10 -5.93 4.72 9.63
CA LEU A 10 -6.44 3.61 10.44
C LEU A 10 -7.09 4.12 11.74
N LEU A 11 -6.45 5.05 12.44
CA LEU A 11 -7.02 5.65 13.65
C LEU A 11 -8.35 6.35 13.36
N TRP A 12 -8.44 7.07 12.24
CA TRP A 12 -9.68 7.70 11.82
C TRP A 12 -10.78 6.67 11.51
N HIS A 13 -10.44 5.59 10.79
CA HIS A 13 -11.36 4.47 10.55
C HIS A 13 -11.89 3.89 11.86
N LEU A 14 -11.02 3.61 12.83
CA LEU A 14 -11.41 3.07 14.14
C LEU A 14 -12.28 4.05 14.95
N SER A 15 -12.07 5.35 14.80
CA SER A 15 -12.90 6.36 15.48
C SER A 15 -14.33 6.43 14.93
N LEU A 16 -14.51 6.30 13.60
CA LEU A 16 -15.82 6.31 12.95
C LEU A 16 -16.55 4.98 13.07
N ASN A 17 -15.81 3.89 12.86
CA ASN A 17 -16.29 2.52 12.82
C ASN A 17 -15.89 1.75 14.07
N SER A 18 -16.19 2.33 15.24
CA SER A 18 -15.89 1.68 16.53
C SER A 18 -16.45 0.26 16.54
N VAL A 19 -15.55 -0.70 16.68
CA VAL A 19 -15.89 -2.12 16.71
C VAL A 19 -16.43 -2.49 18.10
N PRO A 20 -17.47 -3.34 18.20
CA PRO A 20 -18.04 -3.72 19.49
C PRO A 20 -17.07 -4.52 20.38
N SER A 21 -16.11 -5.20 19.77
CA SER A 21 -15.14 -6.07 20.43
C SER A 21 -13.79 -5.98 19.72
N LEU A 22 -12.70 -6.19 20.48
CA LEU A 22 -11.35 -6.35 19.94
C LEU A 22 -11.00 -7.82 19.66
N ASP A 23 -11.95 -8.74 19.88
CA ASP A 23 -11.77 -10.15 19.54
C ASP A 23 -11.65 -10.34 18.02
N SER A 24 -10.45 -10.72 17.58
CA SER A 24 -10.12 -10.96 16.18
C SER A 24 -10.86 -12.15 15.57
N ALA A 25 -11.39 -13.07 16.38
CA ALA A 25 -12.18 -14.20 15.87
C ALA A 25 -13.58 -13.77 15.41
N SER A 26 -14.12 -12.69 16.00
CA SER A 26 -15.48 -12.20 15.75
C SER A 26 -15.52 -10.85 15.02
N THR A 27 -14.41 -10.12 14.98
CA THR A 27 -14.36 -8.74 14.49
C THR A 27 -13.28 -8.54 13.44
N SER A 28 -13.68 -8.20 12.22
CA SER A 28 -12.74 -7.79 11.16
C SER A 28 -12.27 -6.35 11.37
N LEU A 29 -10.95 -6.12 11.31
CA LEU A 29 -10.32 -4.81 11.47
C LEU A 29 -10.95 -3.73 10.56
N PHE A 30 -11.19 -4.08 9.30
CA PHE A 30 -11.84 -3.20 8.33
C PHE A 30 -13.33 -3.49 8.24
N SER A 31 -14.08 -3.20 9.30
CA SER A 31 -15.55 -3.24 9.28
C SER A 31 -16.12 -1.83 9.28
N TYR A 32 -17.25 -1.62 8.60
CA TYR A 32 -17.89 -0.31 8.52
C TYR A 32 -19.40 -0.38 8.79
N LYS A 33 -19.96 0.73 9.28
CA LYS A 33 -21.39 0.84 9.57
C LYS A 33 -22.19 0.98 8.28
N VAL A 34 -23.20 0.12 8.12
CA VAL A 34 -24.17 0.17 7.01
C VAL A 34 -25.58 0.31 7.58
N ARG A 35 -26.40 1.16 6.96
CA ARG A 35 -27.79 1.40 7.40
C ARG A 35 -28.57 0.08 7.37
N ALA A 36 -29.28 -0.22 8.45
CA ALA A 36 -30.11 -1.42 8.56
C ALA A 36 -31.40 -1.10 9.32
N GLY A 37 -32.52 -0.99 8.60
CA GLY A 37 -33.80 -0.58 9.17
C GLY A 37 -33.72 0.77 9.87
N SER A 38 -34.17 0.84 11.12
CA SER A 38 -34.05 2.03 11.98
C SER A 38 -32.65 2.23 12.56
N GLY A 39 -31.73 1.27 12.43
CA GLY A 39 -30.38 1.30 13.00
C GLY A 39 -29.24 1.10 11.98
N TRP A 40 -28.14 0.52 12.47
CA TRP A 40 -26.94 0.23 11.70
C TRP A 40 -26.46 -1.19 11.99
N ARG A 41 -25.77 -1.79 11.02
CA ARG A 41 -25.05 -3.06 11.19
C ARG A 41 -23.58 -2.87 10.82
N MET A 42 -22.70 -3.60 11.50
CA MET A 42 -21.29 -3.68 11.12
C MET A 42 -21.14 -4.68 9.98
N THR A 43 -20.46 -4.26 8.90
CA THR A 43 -20.21 -5.09 7.73
C THR A 43 -18.71 -5.18 7.48
N PRO A 44 -18.12 -6.39 7.39
CA PRO A 44 -16.72 -6.55 6.99
C PRO A 44 -16.48 -6.02 5.57
N LEU A 45 -15.35 -5.33 5.37
CA LEU A 45 -14.95 -4.84 4.06
C LEU A 45 -14.53 -6.01 3.17
N SER A 46 -15.32 -6.27 2.13
CA SER A 46 -14.98 -7.25 1.11
C SER A 46 -13.97 -6.69 0.11
N LYS A 47 -13.20 -7.57 -0.53
CA LYS A 47 -12.31 -7.21 -1.64
C LYS A 47 -13.06 -6.50 -2.77
N VAL A 48 -14.26 -6.96 -3.12
CA VAL A 48 -15.07 -6.38 -4.21
C VAL A 48 -15.48 -4.96 -3.86
N THR A 49 -15.99 -4.75 -2.64
CA THR A 49 -16.35 -3.41 -2.14
C THR A 49 -15.14 -2.48 -2.15
N MET A 50 -13.99 -2.93 -1.63
CA MET A 50 -12.77 -2.14 -1.59
C MET A 50 -12.30 -1.72 -3.00
N LEU A 51 -12.30 -2.65 -3.96
CA LEU A 51 -11.90 -2.36 -5.34
C LEU A 51 -12.88 -1.44 -6.07
N ASN A 52 -14.19 -1.61 -5.86
CA ASN A 52 -15.20 -0.74 -6.46
C ASN A 52 -15.09 0.69 -5.91
N THR A 53 -14.98 0.86 -4.59
CA THR A 53 -14.79 2.18 -3.96
C THR A 53 -13.54 2.88 -4.51
N PHE A 54 -12.44 2.14 -4.66
CA PHE A 54 -11.21 2.70 -5.22
C PHE A 54 -11.35 3.06 -6.70
N ALA A 55 -11.98 2.20 -7.50
CA ALA A 55 -12.22 2.46 -8.91
C ALA A 55 -13.12 3.69 -9.13
N ASP A 56 -14.14 3.87 -8.30
CA ASP A 56 -15.01 5.06 -8.34
C ASP A 56 -14.24 6.34 -8.01
N ALA A 57 -13.40 6.32 -6.98
CA ALA A 57 -12.56 7.47 -6.65
C ALA A 57 -11.61 7.85 -7.80
N LEU A 58 -10.99 6.85 -8.45
CA LEU A 58 -10.13 7.08 -9.62
C LEU A 58 -10.91 7.63 -10.80
N ARG A 59 -12.09 7.08 -11.08
CA ARG A 59 -12.98 7.57 -12.14
C ARG A 59 -13.35 9.04 -11.91
N MET A 60 -13.72 9.41 -10.68
CA MET A 60 -14.01 10.80 -10.32
C MET A 60 -12.80 11.72 -10.50
N ALA A 61 -11.59 11.19 -10.29
CA ALA A 61 -10.34 11.91 -10.52
C ALA A 61 -9.84 11.88 -11.98
N GLY A 62 -10.60 11.30 -12.92
CA GLY A 62 -10.19 11.16 -14.33
C GLY A 62 -9.01 10.21 -14.55
N ARG A 63 -8.82 9.22 -13.67
CA ARG A 63 -7.71 8.26 -13.69
C ARG A 63 -8.18 6.86 -14.13
N PRO A 64 -7.30 6.04 -14.72
CA PRO A 64 -7.62 4.65 -15.07
C PRO A 64 -7.89 3.81 -13.81
N SER A 65 -8.71 2.78 -13.95
CA SER A 65 -8.97 1.80 -12.89
C SER A 65 -7.80 0.82 -12.74
N PHE A 66 -7.70 0.22 -11.55
CA PHE A 66 -6.67 -0.77 -11.24
C PHE A 66 -7.30 -2.03 -10.64
N PHE A 67 -6.61 -3.16 -10.80
CA PHE A 67 -7.00 -4.43 -10.20
C PHE A 67 -6.32 -4.62 -8.85
N GLY A 68 -6.84 -5.54 -8.02
CA GLY A 68 -6.23 -5.83 -6.72
C GLY A 68 -4.75 -6.20 -6.77
N HIS A 69 -4.30 -6.83 -7.87
CA HIS A 69 -2.89 -7.16 -8.04
C HIS A 69 -1.99 -5.94 -8.30
N SER A 70 -2.54 -4.88 -8.89
CA SER A 70 -1.80 -3.65 -9.19
C SER A 70 -1.24 -2.98 -7.93
N PHE A 71 -1.88 -3.14 -6.77
CA PHE A 71 -1.36 -2.63 -5.50
C PHE A 71 -0.05 -3.31 -5.10
N ARG A 72 0.07 -4.63 -5.26
CA ARG A 72 1.31 -5.36 -4.95
C ARG A 72 2.43 -5.01 -5.94
N ILE A 73 2.08 -4.87 -7.21
CA ILE A 73 3.04 -4.42 -8.24
C ILE A 73 3.54 -3.03 -7.88
N GLY A 74 2.63 -2.07 -7.66
CA GLY A 74 2.99 -0.68 -7.36
C GLY A 74 3.86 -0.54 -6.13
N ALA A 75 3.55 -1.27 -5.05
CA ALA A 75 4.38 -1.27 -3.84
C ALA A 75 5.80 -1.81 -4.11
N ALA A 76 5.92 -2.95 -4.78
CA ALA A 76 7.23 -3.52 -5.13
C ALA A 76 8.05 -2.58 -6.03
N THR A 77 7.41 -2.01 -7.06
CA THR A 77 8.05 -1.04 -7.98
C THR A 77 8.49 0.22 -7.23
N TYR A 78 7.66 0.73 -6.31
CA TYR A 78 8.00 1.89 -5.48
C TYR A 78 9.26 1.65 -4.63
N TYR A 79 9.30 0.56 -3.86
CA TYR A 79 10.44 0.25 -3.00
C TYR A 79 11.71 -0.06 -3.80
N TRP A 80 11.56 -0.70 -4.97
CA TRP A 80 12.66 -0.91 -5.90
C TRP A 80 13.31 0.41 -6.34
N HIS A 81 12.51 1.38 -6.77
CA HIS A 81 13.02 2.70 -7.15
C HIS A 81 13.57 3.50 -5.96
N ALA A 82 13.09 3.23 -4.75
CA ALA A 82 13.68 3.75 -3.51
C ALA A 82 15.04 3.09 -3.16
N GLY A 83 15.45 2.05 -3.90
CA GLY A 83 16.74 1.38 -3.73
C GLY A 83 16.74 0.26 -2.71
N ALA A 84 15.56 -0.23 -2.31
CA ALA A 84 15.41 -1.40 -1.45
C ALA A 84 16.02 -2.65 -2.11
N THR A 85 16.56 -3.55 -1.29
CA THR A 85 17.12 -4.81 -1.77
C THR A 85 16.03 -5.79 -2.20
N VAL A 86 16.43 -6.83 -2.92
CA VAL A 86 15.54 -7.94 -3.28
C VAL A 86 14.95 -8.58 -2.01
N GLU A 87 15.77 -8.78 -0.99
CA GLU A 87 15.41 -9.40 0.28
C GLU A 87 14.37 -8.56 1.03
N GLU A 88 14.55 -7.24 1.08
CA GLU A 88 13.58 -6.31 1.69
C GLU A 88 12.24 -6.32 0.95
N ILE A 89 12.26 -6.30 -0.39
CA ILE A 89 11.04 -6.37 -1.20
C ILE A 89 10.32 -7.71 -0.97
N LYS A 90 11.06 -8.83 -0.92
CA LYS A 90 10.51 -10.15 -0.62
C LYS A 90 9.89 -10.21 0.76
N LEU A 91 10.56 -9.64 1.76
CA LEU A 91 10.06 -9.55 3.13
C LEU A 91 8.76 -8.73 3.21
N LEU A 92 8.77 -7.50 2.67
CA LEU A 92 7.62 -6.59 2.68
C LEU A 92 6.42 -7.16 1.92
N GLY A 93 6.67 -7.85 0.81
CA GLY A 93 5.62 -8.43 -0.01
C GLY A 93 5.19 -9.83 0.38
N GLY A 94 5.87 -10.49 1.32
CA GLY A 94 5.60 -11.89 1.69
C GLY A 94 5.88 -12.88 0.55
N TRP A 95 6.91 -12.64 -0.25
CA TRP A 95 7.31 -13.52 -1.36
C TRP A 95 8.39 -14.51 -0.93
N ALA A 96 8.05 -15.81 -0.98
CA ALA A 96 9.06 -16.87 -0.84
C ALA A 96 9.88 -17.06 -2.13
N SER A 97 9.21 -17.00 -3.29
CA SER A 97 9.82 -17.18 -4.61
C SER A 97 10.20 -15.85 -5.28
N ASP A 98 10.86 -15.95 -6.43
CA ASP A 98 11.29 -14.81 -7.23
C ASP A 98 10.24 -14.32 -8.24
N SER A 99 8.99 -14.75 -8.08
CA SER A 99 7.87 -14.31 -8.91
C SER A 99 7.66 -12.79 -8.94
N PHE A 100 8.10 -12.08 -7.89
CA PHE A 100 8.03 -10.62 -7.80
C PHE A 100 8.93 -9.89 -8.82
N ARG A 101 9.94 -10.57 -9.38
CA ARG A 101 10.89 -9.97 -10.35
C ARG A 101 10.19 -9.38 -11.57
N VAL A 102 9.08 -9.98 -12.01
CA VAL A 102 8.28 -9.46 -13.14
C VAL A 102 7.59 -8.13 -12.83
N TYR A 103 7.57 -7.70 -11.56
CA TYR A 103 7.03 -6.42 -11.10
C TYR A 103 8.10 -5.32 -11.02
N LEU A 104 9.39 -5.67 -11.07
CA LEU A 104 10.51 -4.73 -11.10
C LEU A 104 10.66 -4.16 -12.53
N ARG A 105 9.63 -3.44 -12.98
CA ARG A 105 9.63 -2.73 -14.26
C ARG A 105 10.75 -1.67 -14.26
N ASP A 106 11.33 -1.42 -15.42
CA ASP A 106 12.43 -0.47 -15.64
C ASP A 106 13.69 -0.78 -14.79
N PRO A 107 14.53 -1.73 -15.25
CA PRO A 107 15.75 -2.09 -14.54
C PRO A 107 16.76 -0.93 -14.45
N VAL A 108 16.72 0.04 -15.38
CA VAL A 108 17.66 1.17 -15.39
C VAL A 108 17.38 2.12 -14.23
N LEU A 109 16.11 2.45 -13.99
CA LEU A 109 15.73 3.25 -12.82
C LEU A 109 16.00 2.52 -11.49
N GLY A 110 15.93 1.19 -11.48
CA GLY A 110 16.34 0.37 -10.33
C GLY A 110 17.83 0.44 -9.99
N LEU A 111 18.68 0.64 -11.01
CA LEU A 111 20.14 0.71 -10.84
C LEU A 111 20.62 2.09 -10.41
N ALA A 112 19.84 3.16 -10.63
CA ALA A 112 20.25 4.53 -10.31
C ALA A 112 20.57 4.75 -8.80
N PRO A 113 19.78 4.22 -7.84
CA PRO A 113 20.17 4.25 -6.42
C PRO A 113 21.46 3.47 -6.14
N LEU A 114 21.66 2.32 -6.78
CA LEU A 114 22.88 1.51 -6.62
C LEU A 114 24.11 2.24 -7.16
N GLN A 115 24.02 2.84 -8.35
CA GLN A 115 25.10 3.63 -8.95
C GLN A 115 25.49 4.81 -8.06
N ARG A 116 24.55 5.50 -7.42
CA ARG A 116 24.87 6.58 -6.47
C ARG A 116 25.64 6.10 -5.24
N ARG A 117 25.37 4.88 -4.76
CA ARG A 117 26.12 4.28 -3.65
C ARG A 117 27.52 3.84 -4.05
N LEU A 118 27.70 3.40 -5.30
CA LEU A 118 28.98 2.90 -5.82
C LEU A 118 29.84 3.99 -6.48
N GLY A 119 29.25 5.14 -6.80
CA GLY A 119 29.96 6.29 -7.34
C GLY A 119 31.01 6.81 -6.35
N PRO A 120 32.09 7.44 -6.84
CA PRO A 120 33.14 7.95 -5.96
C PRO A 120 32.53 8.92 -4.95
N SER A 121 32.84 8.71 -3.66
CA SER A 121 32.56 9.69 -2.61
C SER A 121 33.13 11.04 -3.05
N SER A 122 32.33 12.11 -2.95
CA SER A 122 32.76 13.46 -3.32
C SER A 122 34.18 13.73 -2.80
N PRO A 123 35.09 14.27 -3.63
CA PRO A 123 36.43 14.59 -3.16
C PRO A 123 36.32 15.58 -1.98
N PRO A 124 37.18 15.44 -0.96
CA PRO A 124 37.16 16.35 0.18
C PRO A 124 37.33 17.80 -0.31
N PRO A 125 36.71 18.79 0.37
CA PRO A 125 36.82 20.18 -0.02
C PRO A 125 38.29 20.60 -0.05
N ALA A 126 38.69 21.28 -1.14
CA ALA A 126 40.04 21.79 -1.29
C ALA A 126 40.32 22.83 -0.20
N SER A 127 41.41 22.61 0.54
CA SER A 127 41.93 23.50 1.60
C SER A 127 42.44 24.83 1.05
#